data_AF-A0A821C1V9-F1
#
_entry.id   AF-A0A821C1V9-F1
#
_cell.length_a   1.000
_cell.length_b   1.000
_cell.length_c   1.000
_cell.angle_alpha   90.00
_cell.angle_beta   90.00
_cell.angle_gamma   90.00
#
_symmetry.space_group_name_H-M   'P 1'
#
loop_
_entity.id
_entity.type
_entity.pdbx_description
1 polymer ?
#
loop_
_entity_poly.entity_id
_entity_poly.type
_entity_poly.pdbx_seq_one_letter_code
_entity_poly.pdbx_strand_id
1 'polypeptide(L)'
;MVLLTDDIANRDLARQEGLIAFSLKEYISTFNRPELLDRLVLKEESFDLEKDLGKRKEIIFPEHVSVSEVQRGIKSGKYLQGTFQASRENYLEANVFVQDSEKYNQLFVQGYRNLNRAVHDDLVAVEILPEQDWAIPFSLVIDDKDDDQGDLVIEQVNSFTFY
;
A
#
# COMPACT_ATOMS: atom_id res chain seq x y z
N MET A 1 36.78 -13.20 -2.89
CA MET A 1 35.69 -12.37 -3.46
C MET A 1 34.44 -13.23 -3.50
N VAL A 2 33.30 -12.71 -3.07
CA VAL A 2 32.02 -13.43 -3.00
C VAL A 2 30.95 -12.61 -3.70
N LEU A 3 30.15 -13.24 -4.57
CA LEU A 3 28.98 -12.64 -5.20
C LEU A 3 27.75 -12.89 -4.31
N LEU A 4 27.01 -11.83 -3.99
CA LEU A 4 25.72 -11.92 -3.32
C LEU A 4 24.64 -11.54 -4.31
N THR A 5 23.72 -12.47 -4.58
CA THR A 5 22.58 -12.23 -5.46
C THR A 5 21.41 -13.14 -5.08
N ASP A 6 20.22 -12.56 -4.99
CA ASP A 6 18.97 -13.32 -4.79
C ASP A 6 18.36 -13.80 -6.13
N ASP A 7 18.96 -13.40 -7.26
CA ASP A 7 18.61 -13.95 -8.57
C ASP A 7 19.28 -15.31 -8.76
N ILE A 8 18.45 -16.35 -8.83
CA ILE A 8 18.86 -17.74 -8.96
C ILE A 8 19.66 -17.95 -10.26
N ALA A 9 19.24 -17.38 -11.38
CA ALA A 9 19.90 -17.59 -12.67
C ALA A 9 21.32 -17.02 -12.67
N ASN A 10 21.48 -15.81 -12.14
CA ASN A 10 22.79 -15.17 -12.01
C ASN A 10 23.69 -15.92 -11.02
N ARG A 11 23.13 -16.43 -9.93
CA ARG A 11 23.87 -17.22 -8.94
C ARG A 11 24.40 -18.52 -9.53
N ASP A 12 23.57 -19.23 -10.29
CA ASP A 12 23.94 -20.51 -10.89
C ASP A 12 24.98 -20.33 -11.98
N LEU A 13 24.85 -19.28 -12.81
CA LEU A 13 25.87 -18.92 -13.80
C LEU A 13 27.21 -18.61 -13.14
N ALA A 14 27.21 -17.79 -12.08
CA ALA A 14 28.44 -17.45 -11.36
C ALA A 14 29.12 -18.70 -10.75
N ARG A 15 28.33 -19.64 -10.22
CA ARG A 15 28.86 -20.92 -9.71
C ARG A 15 29.47 -21.78 -10.82
N GLN A 16 28.86 -21.81 -12.01
CA GLN A 16 29.40 -22.53 -13.18
C GLN A 16 30.72 -21.93 -13.67
N GLU A 17 30.88 -20.62 -13.58
CA GLU A 17 32.13 -19.91 -13.89
C GLU A 17 33.20 -20.03 -12.79
N GLY A 18 32.94 -20.78 -11.72
CA GLY A 18 33.87 -21.00 -10.62
C GLY A 18 33.94 -19.86 -9.60
N LEU A 19 32.97 -18.94 -9.62
CA LEU A 19 32.84 -17.88 -8.62
C LEU A 19 32.05 -18.39 -7.41
N ILE A 20 32.43 -17.89 -6.23
CA ILE A 20 31.69 -18.14 -4.99
C ILE A 20 30.47 -17.22 -4.99
N ALA A 21 29.27 -17.80 -5.10
CA ALA A 21 28.01 -17.04 -5.11
C ALA A 21 26.98 -17.60 -4.10
N PHE A 22 26.31 -16.71 -3.37
CA PHE A 22 25.28 -17.01 -2.38
C PHE A 22 24.07 -16.08 -2.55
N SER A 23 22.88 -16.54 -2.11
CA SER A 23 21.80 -15.59 -1.80
C SER A 23 22.11 -14.83 -0.51
N LEU A 24 21.41 -13.71 -0.30
CA LEU A 24 21.59 -12.94 0.92
C LEU A 24 21.18 -13.77 2.16
N LYS A 25 20.10 -14.57 2.03
CA LYS A 25 19.66 -15.53 3.05
C LYS A 25 20.74 -16.57 3.37
N GLU A 26 21.28 -17.25 2.35
CA GLU A 26 22.34 -18.27 2.51
C GLU A 26 23.59 -17.69 3.17
N TYR A 27 23.99 -16.49 2.75
CA TYR A 27 25.16 -15.83 3.30
C TYR A 27 24.96 -15.46 4.78
N ILE A 28 23.81 -14.88 5.13
CA ILE A 28 23.50 -14.48 6.51
C ILE A 28 23.35 -15.72 7.41
N SER A 29 22.76 -16.81 6.93
CA SER A 29 22.61 -18.06 7.69
C SER A 29 23.95 -18.71 8.07
N THR A 30 25.04 -18.37 7.38
CA THR A 30 26.38 -18.86 7.73
C THR A 30 26.92 -18.17 8.99
N PHE A 31 26.37 -17.02 9.39
CA PHE A 31 26.73 -16.33 10.61
C PHE A 31 25.92 -16.87 11.80
N ASN A 32 26.58 -17.05 12.94
CA ASN A 32 25.91 -17.42 14.20
C ASN A 32 25.24 -16.20 14.87
N ARG A 33 24.43 -15.44 14.10
CA ARG A 33 23.73 -14.22 14.53
C ARG A 33 22.29 -14.20 13.99
N PRO A 34 21.32 -14.74 14.74
CA PRO A 34 19.94 -14.83 14.28
C PRO A 34 19.26 -13.48 14.07
N GLU A 35 19.67 -12.44 14.81
CA GLU A 35 19.17 -11.06 14.68
C GLU A 35 19.31 -10.47 13.26
N LEU A 36 20.24 -11.01 12.46
CA LEU A 36 20.44 -10.58 11.07
C LEU A 36 19.36 -11.13 10.14
N LEU A 37 18.79 -12.30 10.45
CA LEU A 37 17.69 -12.89 9.69
C LEU A 37 16.40 -12.10 9.90
N ASP A 38 16.17 -11.58 11.10
CA ASP A 38 14.98 -10.75 11.40
C ASP A 38 14.96 -9.43 10.61
N ARG A 39 16.13 -8.94 10.18
CA ARG A 39 16.27 -7.73 9.37
C ARG A 39 16.27 -8.00 7.87
N LEU A 40 16.23 -9.26 7.47
CA LEU A 40 16.25 -9.63 6.06
C LEU A 40 14.86 -9.42 5.46
N VAL A 41 14.78 -8.55 4.45
CA VAL A 41 13.56 -8.41 3.65
C VAL A 41 13.43 -9.65 2.77
N LEU A 42 12.55 -10.56 3.16
CA LEU A 42 12.23 -11.72 2.35
C LEU A 42 11.32 -11.27 1.20
N LYS A 43 11.80 -11.38 -0.05
CA LYS A 43 10.93 -11.33 -1.23
C LYS A 43 9.99 -12.53 -1.17
N GLU A 44 8.83 -12.33 -0.56
CA GLU A 44 7.60 -13.09 -0.77
C GLU A 44 7.71 -14.63 -0.69
N GLU A 45 8.51 -15.17 0.24
CA GLU A 45 8.23 -16.51 0.82
C GLU A 45 7.23 -16.42 1.98
N SER A 46 6.75 -15.22 2.32
CA SER A 46 5.69 -14.97 3.30
C SER A 46 4.27 -15.18 2.75
N PHE A 47 4.12 -15.67 1.51
CA PHE A 47 2.83 -16.17 1.01
C PHE A 47 2.55 -17.63 1.45
N ASP A 48 3.56 -18.38 1.89
CA ASP A 48 3.38 -19.79 2.27
C ASP A 48 3.00 -20.00 3.74
N LEU A 49 3.02 -18.96 4.59
CA LEU A 49 2.56 -19.07 5.99
C LEU A 49 1.03 -19.14 6.13
N GLU A 50 0.27 -18.95 5.03
CA GLU A 50 -1.20 -18.89 5.03
C GLU A 50 -1.85 -20.04 4.25
N LYS A 51 -1.12 -21.11 3.91
CA LYS A 51 -1.73 -22.32 3.34
C LYS A 51 -2.67 -23.07 4.29
N ASP A 52 -2.68 -22.73 5.59
CA ASP A 52 -3.55 -23.36 6.60
C ASP A 52 -4.93 -22.69 6.75
N LEU A 53 -5.20 -21.58 6.07
CA LEU A 53 -6.51 -20.94 6.07
C LEU A 53 -6.98 -20.84 4.62
N GLY A 54 -7.85 -21.77 4.19
CA GLY A 54 -8.37 -21.90 2.81
C GLY A 54 -9.14 -20.71 2.22
N LYS A 55 -8.91 -19.48 2.70
CA LYS A 55 -9.36 -18.23 2.10
C LYS A 55 -8.30 -17.80 1.09
N ARG A 56 -8.61 -17.88 -0.21
CA ARG A 56 -7.86 -17.15 -1.23
C ARG A 56 -7.86 -15.68 -0.82
N LYS A 57 -6.69 -15.05 -0.68
CA LYS A 57 -6.55 -13.61 -0.43
C LYS A 57 -7.39 -12.87 -1.47
N GLU A 58 -8.52 -12.30 -1.05
CA GLU A 58 -9.20 -11.31 -1.86
C GLU A 58 -8.23 -10.13 -2.00
N ILE A 59 -8.04 -9.64 -3.23
CA ILE A 59 -7.20 -8.47 -3.47
C ILE A 59 -7.96 -7.28 -2.88
N ILE A 60 -7.59 -6.88 -1.66
CA ILE A 60 -8.26 -5.80 -0.91
C ILE A 60 -7.99 -4.44 -1.58
N PHE A 61 -6.78 -4.23 -2.10
CA PHE A 61 -6.33 -2.96 -2.65
C PHE A 61 -6.23 -3.02 -4.18
N PRO A 62 -6.79 -2.05 -4.91
CA PRO A 62 -6.60 -1.93 -6.35
C PRO A 62 -5.12 -1.80 -6.72
N GLU A 63 -4.73 -2.40 -7.85
CA GLU A 63 -3.36 -2.27 -8.37
C GLU A 63 -3.04 -0.81 -8.70
N HIS A 64 -1.79 -0.41 -8.43
CA HIS A 64 -1.31 0.91 -8.82
C HIS A 64 -1.11 0.97 -10.34
N VAL A 65 -1.61 2.07 -10.93
CA VAL A 65 -1.35 2.39 -12.33
C VAL A 65 0.15 2.60 -12.59
N SER A 66 0.59 2.38 -13.82
CA SER A 66 2.00 2.54 -14.15
C SER A 66 2.46 3.99 -14.02
N VAL A 67 3.75 4.20 -13.74
CA VAL A 67 4.35 5.55 -13.65
C VAL A 67 4.06 6.38 -14.91
N SER A 68 4.07 5.75 -16.09
CA SER A 68 3.78 6.41 -17.35
C SER A 68 2.33 6.90 -17.44
N GLU A 69 1.37 6.13 -16.90
CA GLU A 69 -0.04 6.51 -16.85
C GLU A 69 -0.30 7.63 -15.85
N VAL A 70 0.32 7.56 -14.66
CA VAL A 70 0.25 8.64 -13.67
C VAL A 70 0.71 9.95 -14.28
N GLN A 71 1.88 9.97 -14.91
CA GLN A 71 2.42 11.18 -15.54
C GLN A 71 1.52 11.73 -16.66
N ARG A 72 0.94 10.85 -17.49
CA ARG A 72 -0.01 11.28 -18.52
C ARG A 72 -1.28 11.87 -17.91
N GLY A 73 -1.81 11.22 -16.88
CA GLY A 73 -3.03 11.67 -16.21
C GLY A 73 -2.86 12.98 -15.45
N ILE A 74 -1.69 13.21 -14.84
CA ILE A 74 -1.35 14.51 -14.23
C ILE A 74 -1.31 15.60 -15.32
N LYS A 75 -0.62 15.35 -16.43
CA LYS A 75 -0.53 16.31 -17.54
C LYS A 75 -1.87 16.62 -18.20
N SER A 76 -2.77 15.64 -18.27
CA SER A 76 -4.11 15.85 -18.82
C SER A 76 -5.10 16.44 -17.81
N GLY A 77 -4.69 16.65 -16.55
CA GLY A 77 -5.57 17.09 -15.46
C GLY A 77 -6.58 16.02 -14.99
N LYS A 78 -6.39 14.76 -15.40
CA LYS A 78 -7.21 13.63 -14.93
C LYS A 78 -6.85 13.30 -13.48
N TYR A 79 -5.56 13.32 -13.15
CA TYR A 79 -5.06 13.11 -11.81
C TYR A 79 -4.56 14.41 -11.21
N LEU A 80 -4.79 14.58 -9.91
CA LEU A 80 -4.25 15.67 -9.13
C LEU A 80 -3.15 15.14 -8.23
N GLN A 81 -2.02 15.83 -8.20
CA GLN A 81 -0.89 15.47 -7.36
C GLN A 81 -0.95 16.25 -6.04
N GLY A 82 -0.76 15.56 -4.93
CA GLY A 82 -0.82 16.18 -3.61
C GLY A 82 -0.17 15.37 -2.51
N THR A 83 -0.07 15.97 -1.34
CA THR A 83 0.48 15.33 -0.14
C THR A 83 -0.65 14.69 0.66
N PHE A 84 -0.52 13.41 0.95
CA PHE A 84 -1.48 12.64 1.73
C PHE A 84 -1.29 12.86 3.23
N GLN A 85 -2.36 13.24 3.93
CA GLN A 85 -2.39 13.39 5.37
C GLN A 85 -3.46 12.48 5.97
N ALA A 86 -3.02 11.33 6.51
CA ALA A 86 -3.87 10.46 7.30
C ALA A 86 -4.47 11.21 8.50
N SER A 87 -5.74 10.96 8.80
CA SER A 87 -6.37 11.43 10.03
C SER A 87 -5.79 10.71 11.24
N ARG A 88 -5.68 11.43 12.36
CA ARG A 88 -5.26 10.86 13.65
C ARG A 88 -6.41 10.24 14.43
N GLU A 89 -7.63 10.57 14.04
CA GLU A 89 -8.87 10.16 14.74
C GLU A 89 -9.54 8.97 14.05
N ASN A 90 -9.30 8.81 12.75
CA ASN A 90 -9.89 7.74 11.96
C ASN A 90 -8.88 7.24 10.90
N TYR A 91 -8.45 5.99 11.01
CA TYR A 91 -7.51 5.39 10.07
C TYR A 91 -8.11 5.16 8.66
N LEU A 92 -9.44 5.22 8.50
CA LEU A 92 -10.13 5.14 7.22
C LEU A 92 -10.25 6.50 6.51
N GLU A 93 -9.78 7.57 7.12
CA GLU A 93 -9.94 8.92 6.59
C GLU A 93 -8.59 9.60 6.39
N ALA A 94 -8.50 10.35 5.29
CA ALA A 94 -7.35 11.17 4.99
C ALA A 94 -7.74 12.42 4.20
N ASN A 95 -6.86 13.40 4.23
CA ASN A 95 -6.95 14.59 3.38
C ASN A 95 -5.74 14.66 2.47
N VAL A 96 -5.96 14.96 1.19
CA VAL A 96 -4.89 15.18 0.21
C VAL A 96 -4.83 16.66 -0.12
N PHE A 97 -3.68 17.28 0.14
CA PHE A 97 -3.43 18.69 -0.16
C PHE A 97 -2.81 18.81 -1.55
N VAL A 98 -3.57 19.39 -2.47
CA VAL A 98 -3.19 19.48 -3.89
C VAL A 98 -2.41 20.77 -4.11
N GLN A 99 -1.25 20.67 -4.75
CA GLN A 99 -0.34 21.81 -4.92
C GLN A 99 -0.67 22.67 -6.15
N ASP A 100 -1.17 22.06 -7.23
CA ASP A 100 -1.29 22.70 -8.56
C ASP A 100 -2.74 22.87 -9.03
N SER A 101 -3.71 22.99 -8.12
CA SER A 101 -5.13 23.13 -8.47
C SER A 101 -5.76 24.35 -7.82
N GLU A 102 -6.28 25.26 -8.65
CA GLU A 102 -7.04 26.44 -8.19
C GLU A 102 -8.43 26.06 -7.66
N LYS A 103 -8.99 24.93 -8.13
CA LYS A 103 -10.37 24.51 -7.83
C LYS A 103 -10.44 23.59 -6.61
N TYR A 104 -9.43 22.77 -6.40
CA TYR A 104 -9.39 21.76 -5.35
C TYR A 104 -8.08 21.90 -4.59
N ASN A 105 -8.09 22.61 -3.46
CA ASN A 105 -6.92 22.76 -2.59
C ASN A 105 -6.76 21.58 -1.63
N GLN A 106 -7.88 20.96 -1.24
CA GLN A 106 -7.94 19.85 -0.32
C GLN A 106 -9.00 18.85 -0.80
N LEU A 107 -8.66 17.57 -0.78
CA LEU A 107 -9.54 16.47 -1.16
C LEU A 107 -9.67 15.51 0.01
N PHE A 108 -10.91 15.16 0.35
CA PHE A 108 -11.20 14.16 1.37
C PHE A 108 -11.21 12.76 0.75
N VAL A 109 -10.56 11.80 1.40
CA VAL A 109 -10.47 10.41 0.98
C VAL A 109 -10.93 9.53 2.13
N GLN A 110 -11.88 8.63 1.86
CA GLN A 110 -12.43 7.72 2.85
C GLN A 110 -12.42 6.26 2.34
N GLY A 111 -12.14 5.33 3.24
CA GLY A 111 -12.24 3.89 3.03
C GLY A 111 -10.91 3.24 2.64
N TYR A 112 -10.68 2.01 3.10
CA TYR A 112 -9.39 1.32 2.93
C TYR A 112 -8.96 1.24 1.47
N ARG A 113 -9.91 0.96 0.57
CA ARG A 113 -9.63 0.83 -0.87
C ARG A 113 -9.18 2.15 -1.51
N ASN A 114 -9.74 3.27 -1.06
CA ASN A 114 -9.44 4.59 -1.63
C ASN A 114 -8.15 5.19 -1.07
N LEU A 115 -7.80 4.88 0.19
CA LEU A 115 -6.49 5.24 0.77
C LEU A 115 -5.34 4.51 0.08
N ASN A 116 -5.60 3.31 -0.45
CA ASN A 116 -4.70 2.50 -1.26
C ASN A 116 -3.23 2.48 -0.80
N ARG A 117 -3.00 1.97 0.42
CA ARG A 117 -1.66 1.77 1.01
C ARG A 117 -0.83 3.05 1.18
N ALA A 118 -1.42 4.25 1.03
CA ALA A 118 -0.73 5.51 1.27
C ALA A 118 -0.44 5.71 2.75
N VAL A 119 0.71 6.31 3.04
CA VAL A 119 1.18 6.66 4.38
C VAL A 119 1.20 8.18 4.55
N HIS A 120 1.07 8.65 5.78
CA HIS A 120 1.14 10.08 6.09
C HIS A 120 2.40 10.73 5.49
N ASP A 121 2.21 11.88 4.86
CA ASP A 121 3.18 12.66 4.09
C ASP A 121 3.63 12.07 2.75
N ASP A 122 3.00 10.99 2.26
CA ASP A 122 3.28 10.48 0.93
C ASP A 122 2.82 11.45 -0.18
N LEU A 123 3.59 11.47 -1.27
CA LEU A 123 3.22 12.18 -2.50
C LEU A 123 2.36 11.25 -3.36
N VAL A 124 1.08 11.56 -3.48
CA VAL A 124 0.09 10.71 -4.15
C VAL A 124 -0.51 11.41 -5.38
N ALA A 125 -1.04 10.60 -6.29
CA ALA A 125 -1.86 11.06 -7.41
C ALA A 125 -3.28 10.54 -7.23
N VAL A 126 -4.26 11.45 -7.17
CA VAL A 126 -5.66 11.12 -6.90
C VAL A 126 -6.56 11.44 -8.08
N GLU A 127 -7.59 10.61 -8.26
CA GLU A 127 -8.67 10.83 -9.23
C GLU A 127 -9.91 11.30 -8.49
N ILE A 128 -10.60 12.31 -9.02
CA ILE A 128 -11.86 12.79 -8.44
C ILE A 128 -12.98 11.85 -8.84
N LEU A 129 -13.70 11.33 -7.85
CA LEU A 129 -14.91 10.52 -8.07
C LEU A 129 -16.07 11.39 -8.59
N PRO A 130 -17.07 10.78 -9.26
CA PRO A 130 -18.31 11.48 -9.59
C PRO A 130 -19.00 12.07 -8.34
N GLU A 131 -19.67 13.22 -8.50
CA GLU A 131 -20.28 13.97 -7.37
C GLU A 131 -21.26 13.14 -6.53
N GLN A 132 -21.90 12.15 -7.14
CA GLN A 132 -22.83 11.23 -6.47
C GLN A 132 -22.16 10.30 -5.43
N ASP A 133 -20.85 10.10 -5.56
CA ASP A 133 -20.04 9.20 -4.73
C ASP A 133 -19.17 9.99 -3.73
N TRP A 134 -19.42 11.29 -3.58
CA TRP A 134 -18.67 12.14 -2.65
C TRP A 134 -19.08 11.84 -1.21
N ALA A 135 -18.07 11.49 -0.41
CA ALA A 135 -18.23 11.28 1.02
C ALA A 135 -18.07 12.59 1.80
N ILE A 136 -18.68 12.63 2.98
CA ILE A 136 -18.52 13.69 3.98
C ILE A 136 -17.82 13.12 5.21
N PRO A 137 -16.97 13.90 5.89
CA PRO A 137 -16.29 13.47 7.11
C PRO A 137 -17.29 13.06 8.19
N PHE A 138 -17.03 11.97 8.90
CA PHE A 138 -17.90 11.49 9.97
C PHE A 138 -17.18 11.57 11.32
N SER A 139 -17.88 11.99 12.37
CA SER A 139 -17.28 12.23 13.70
C SER A 139 -17.02 10.94 14.52
N LEU A 140 -16.85 9.79 13.87
CA LEU A 140 -16.66 8.52 14.57
C LEU A 140 -15.16 8.23 14.73
N VAL A 141 -14.72 8.10 15.97
CA VAL A 141 -13.37 7.61 16.31
C VAL A 141 -13.40 6.08 16.22
N ILE A 142 -12.60 5.51 15.32
CA ILE A 142 -12.50 4.06 15.10
C ILE A 142 -11.11 3.60 15.59
N ASP A 143 -11.07 2.58 16.45
CA ASP A 143 -9.84 1.94 16.95
C ASP A 143 -9.63 0.61 16.19
N ASP A 144 -8.38 0.19 15.99
CA ASP A 144 -7.97 -0.97 15.15
C ASP A 144 -8.47 -2.34 15.68
N LYS A 145 -9.30 -2.37 16.73
CA LYS A 145 -9.72 -3.60 17.43
C LYS A 145 -10.99 -4.25 16.87
N ASP A 146 -11.65 -3.63 15.91
CA ASP A 146 -12.82 -4.18 15.25
C ASP A 146 -12.45 -4.73 13.87
N ASP A 147 -12.24 -6.05 13.81
CA ASP A 147 -11.80 -6.81 12.64
C ASP A 147 -12.69 -6.60 11.39
N ASP A 148 -12.01 -6.44 10.25
CA ASP A 148 -12.37 -6.87 8.88
C ASP A 148 -13.68 -6.36 8.24
N GLN A 149 -14.43 -5.45 8.85
CA GLN A 149 -15.71 -4.97 8.29
C GLN A 149 -15.82 -3.46 8.07
N GLY A 150 -14.78 -2.66 8.32
CA GLY A 150 -14.82 -1.19 8.27
C GLY A 150 -15.55 -0.57 7.08
N ASP A 151 -15.27 -1.05 5.85
CA ASP A 151 -15.94 -0.56 4.63
C ASP A 151 -17.42 -1.01 4.53
N LEU A 152 -17.78 -2.18 5.06
CA LEU A 152 -19.17 -2.70 5.08
C LEU A 152 -20.04 -1.99 6.14
N VAL A 153 -19.45 -1.56 7.26
CA VAL A 153 -20.20 -0.85 8.30
C VAL A 153 -20.63 0.54 7.84
N ILE A 154 -19.86 1.18 6.95
CA ILE A 154 -20.16 2.54 6.47
C ILE A 154 -21.23 2.51 5.37
N GLU A 155 -21.24 1.52 4.46
CA GLU A 155 -22.32 1.38 3.46
C GLU A 155 -23.70 1.11 4.10
N GLN A 156 -23.75 0.39 5.23
CA GLN A 156 -25.03 0.05 5.90
C GLN A 156 -25.62 1.18 6.75
N VAL A 157 -24.83 2.18 7.17
CA VAL A 157 -25.28 3.26 8.07
C VAL A 157 -25.82 4.50 7.31
N ASN A 158 -25.98 4.42 5.98
CA ASN A 158 -26.74 5.42 5.20
C ASN A 158 -28.28 5.37 5.42
N SER A 159 -28.76 4.56 6.38
CA SER A 159 -30.14 4.61 6.84
C SER A 159 -30.36 5.78 7.80
N PHE A 160 -30.74 6.93 7.23
CA PHE A 160 -31.50 8.03 7.82
C PHE A 160 -31.80 7.96 9.34
N THR A 161 -31.40 9.00 10.08
CA THR A 161 -32.31 9.59 11.07
C THR A 161 -32.02 11.08 11.25
N PHE A 162 -32.87 11.93 10.66
CA PHE A 162 -33.06 13.30 11.13
C PHE A 162 -34.06 13.26 12.29
N TYR A 163 -33.70 13.86 13.43
CA TYR A 163 -34.65 14.40 14.40
C TYR A 163 -34.44 15.91 14.47
#